data_AF-A0A1C6FAL5-F1
#
_entry.id   AF-A0A1C6FAL5-F1
#
_cell.length_a   1.000
_cell.length_b   1.000
_cell.length_c   1.000
_cell.angle_alpha   90.00
_cell.angle_beta   90.00
_cell.angle_gamma   90.00
#
_symmetry.space_group_name_H-M   'P 1'
#
loop_
_entity.id
_entity.type
_entity.pdbx_description
1 polymer ?
#
loop_
_entity_poly.entity_id
_entity_poly.type
_entity_poly.pdbx_seq_one_letter_code
_entity_poly.pdbx_strand_id
1 'polypeptide(L)'
;MHLEDAIGVLRSGDGNQNAAQQYTIGTKPITGTKGTLTYDALLEFWSQFDPYTMNTMLVGSDVMLAMLKLDEFQNPLTGLNFQGTGTLTTPLGAKLLRTSAMPAGILIGLDRNYALEQICGSEITVEYDKLIDRQLERAAITSISGFAKLFTEASKVLVV
;
A
#
# COMPACT_ATOMS: atom_id res chain seq x y z
N MET A 1 10.98 6.84 -0.71
CA MET A 1 10.69 8.18 -1.24
C MET A 1 9.34 8.16 -1.96
N HIS A 2 9.21 7.96 -3.28
CA HIS A 2 7.90 8.09 -3.96
C HIS A 2 6.77 7.20 -3.41
N LEU A 3 7.07 5.94 -3.05
CA LEU A 3 6.06 5.05 -2.46
C LEU A 3 5.62 5.52 -1.06
N GLU A 4 6.54 6.10 -0.29
CA GLU A 4 6.23 6.66 1.03
C GLU A 4 5.35 7.90 0.91
N ASP A 5 5.62 8.76 -0.08
CA ASP A 5 4.78 9.91 -0.41
C ASP A 5 3.37 9.46 -0.83
N ALA A 6 3.25 8.43 -1.68
CA ALA A 6 1.96 7.86 -2.07
C ALA A 6 1.17 7.31 -0.87
N ILE A 7 1.85 6.63 0.06
CA ILE A 7 1.24 6.13 1.30
C ILE A 7 0.80 7.29 2.19
N GLY A 8 1.62 8.34 2.28
CA GLY A 8 1.30 9.58 2.98
C GLY A 8 0.04 10.23 2.43
N VAL A 9 -0.05 10.40 1.11
CA VAL A 9 -1.23 10.95 0.42
C VAL A 9 -2.48 10.10 0.65
N LEU A 10 -2.36 8.77 0.61
CA LEU A 10 -3.49 7.89 0.90
C LEU A 10 -4.02 8.07 2.33
N ARG A 11 -3.11 8.14 3.31
CA ARG A 11 -3.48 8.17 4.74
C ARG A 11 -3.90 9.55 5.22
N SER A 12 -3.17 10.59 4.82
CA SER A 12 -3.35 11.96 5.31
C SER A 12 -4.11 12.85 4.34
N GLY A 13 -4.35 12.38 3.11
CA GLY A 13 -4.91 13.18 2.02
C GLY A 13 -3.83 13.99 1.29
N ASP A 14 -4.20 14.58 0.15
CA ASP A 14 -3.33 15.46 -0.66
C ASP A 14 -3.51 16.95 -0.32
N GLY A 15 -4.15 17.27 0.80
CA GLY A 15 -4.48 18.64 1.22
C GLY A 15 -5.93 19.04 0.96
N ASN A 16 -6.70 18.25 0.21
CA ASN A 16 -8.13 18.51 -0.06
C ASN A 16 -9.08 17.82 0.93
N GLN A 17 -8.63 17.56 2.17
CA GLN A 17 -9.40 16.86 3.21
C GLN A 17 -9.92 15.48 2.76
N ASN A 18 -9.18 14.80 1.88
CA ASN A 18 -9.57 13.56 1.21
C ASN A 18 -8.86 12.31 1.78
N ALA A 19 -8.45 12.34 3.05
CA ALA A 19 -7.82 11.19 3.72
C ALA A 19 -8.64 9.89 3.55
N ALA A 20 -7.96 8.75 3.37
CA ALA A 20 -8.66 7.47 3.27
C ALA A 20 -9.37 7.12 4.58
N GLN A 21 -10.56 6.55 4.45
CA GLN A 21 -11.33 6.14 5.61
C GLN A 21 -10.59 5.05 6.37
N GLN A 22 -10.42 5.25 7.67
CA GLN A 22 -9.71 4.34 8.56
C GLN A 22 -10.71 3.47 9.32
N TYR A 23 -10.46 2.16 9.31
CA TYR A 23 -11.17 1.17 10.08
C TYR A 23 -10.20 0.49 11.05
N THR A 24 -10.64 0.23 12.27
CA THR A 24 -9.85 -0.49 13.27
C THR A 24 -10.52 -1.80 13.61
N ILE A 25 -9.75 -2.89 13.68
CA ILE A 25 -10.28 -4.20 14.08
C ILE A 25 -10.86 -4.11 15.50
N GLY A 26 -12.08 -4.64 15.67
CA GLY A 26 -12.83 -4.56 16.92
C GLY A 26 -13.72 -3.33 17.05
N THR A 27 -13.77 -2.46 16.03
CA THR A 27 -14.76 -1.38 15.92
C THR A 27 -15.66 -1.62 14.73
N LYS A 28 -16.99 -1.55 14.92
CA LYS A 28 -17.97 -1.70 13.82
C LYS A 28 -17.58 -0.75 12.66
N PRO A 29 -17.60 -1.21 11.41
CA PRO A 29 -18.15 -2.48 10.91
C PRO A 29 -17.20 -3.70 11.02
N ILE A 30 -15.95 -3.53 11.45
CA ILE A 30 -14.95 -4.61 11.48
C ILE A 30 -14.90 -5.26 12.86
N THR A 31 -15.37 -6.48 12.95
CA THR A 31 -15.37 -7.33 14.13
C THR A 31 -13.97 -7.92 14.40
N GLY A 32 -13.79 -8.52 15.57
CA GLY A 32 -12.52 -9.13 15.97
C GLY A 32 -11.83 -8.43 17.13
N THR A 33 -10.58 -8.80 17.37
CA THR A 33 -9.76 -8.28 18.49
C THR A 33 -8.64 -7.40 17.94
N LYS A 34 -8.54 -6.18 18.47
CA LYS A 34 -7.44 -5.26 18.11
C LYS A 34 -6.08 -5.94 18.29
N GLY A 35 -5.21 -5.80 17.30
CA GLY A 35 -3.90 -6.42 17.17
C GLY A 35 -3.93 -7.82 16.55
N THR A 36 -5.11 -8.40 16.27
CA THR A 36 -5.24 -9.73 15.68
C THR A 36 -5.93 -9.65 14.33
N LEU A 37 -5.18 -9.95 13.28
CA LEU A 37 -5.74 -10.08 11.94
C LEU A 37 -6.43 -11.45 11.81
N THR A 38 -7.71 -11.46 11.50
CA THR A 38 -8.49 -12.68 11.16
C THR A 38 -8.97 -12.61 9.71
N TYR A 39 -9.32 -13.77 9.14
CA TYR A 39 -9.88 -13.83 7.79
C TYR A 39 -11.22 -13.07 7.69
N ASP A 40 -12.08 -13.20 8.71
CA ASP A 40 -13.35 -12.46 8.77
C ASP A 40 -13.15 -10.94 8.73
N ALA A 41 -12.16 -10.41 9.46
CA ALA A 41 -11.85 -8.98 9.45
C ALA A 41 -11.39 -8.50 8.05
N LEU A 42 -10.69 -9.36 7.29
CA LEU A 42 -10.31 -9.07 5.90
C LEU A 42 -11.52 -9.08 4.96
N LEU A 43 -12.49 -9.99 5.17
CA LEU A 43 -13.73 -10.04 4.40
C LEU A 43 -14.62 -8.84 4.68
N GLU A 44 -14.78 -8.48 5.95
CA GLU A 44 -15.53 -7.30 6.36
C GLU A 44 -14.87 -6.05 5.78
N PHE A 45 -13.54 -5.95 5.83
CA PHE A 45 -12.81 -4.86 5.18
C PHE A 45 -13.05 -4.82 3.67
N TRP A 46 -12.97 -5.96 2.98
CA TRP A 46 -13.27 -6.07 1.55
C TRP A 46 -14.71 -5.65 1.22
N SER A 47 -15.68 -6.02 2.05
CA SER A 47 -17.09 -5.65 1.86
C SER A 47 -17.35 -4.15 1.94
N GLN A 48 -16.45 -3.38 2.57
CA GLN A 48 -16.56 -1.93 2.60
C GLN A 48 -16.25 -1.29 1.26
N PHE A 49 -15.68 -1.98 0.27
CA PHE A 49 -15.20 -1.33 -0.95
C PHE A 49 -16.28 -0.95 -1.98
N ASP A 50 -17.55 -1.34 -1.82
CA ASP A 50 -18.66 -0.95 -2.71
C ASP A 50 -18.79 0.60 -2.83
N PRO A 51 -18.80 1.21 -4.05
CA PRO A 51 -18.89 0.64 -5.41
C PRO A 51 -17.58 0.28 -6.11
N TYR A 52 -16.44 0.46 -5.45
CA TYR A 52 -15.11 0.18 -6.00
C TYR A 52 -14.64 -1.25 -5.73
N THR A 53 -13.55 -1.64 -6.38
CA THR A 53 -12.98 -2.99 -6.22
C THR A 53 -11.64 -2.93 -5.51
N MET A 54 -11.48 -3.66 -4.41
CA MET A 54 -10.18 -3.82 -3.76
C MET A 54 -9.29 -4.70 -4.63
N ASN A 55 -8.63 -4.12 -5.64
CA ASN A 55 -7.75 -4.85 -6.55
C ASN A 55 -6.29 -4.87 -6.10
N THR A 56 -5.90 -4.00 -5.16
CA THR A 56 -4.52 -3.90 -4.66
C THR A 56 -4.52 -3.74 -3.15
N MET A 57 -3.66 -4.49 -2.48
CA MET A 57 -3.42 -4.39 -1.03
C MET A 57 -1.95 -4.08 -0.78
N LEU A 58 -1.71 -2.99 -0.05
CA LEU A 58 -0.39 -2.61 0.44
C LEU A 58 -0.26 -3.08 1.88
N VAL A 59 0.77 -3.89 2.16
CA VAL A 59 1.01 -4.48 3.48
C VAL A 59 2.44 -4.28 3.95
N GLY A 60 2.58 -4.04 5.26
CA GLY A 60 3.84 -4.16 5.98
C GLY A 60 4.28 -5.62 6.12
N SER A 61 5.56 -5.83 6.50
CA SER A 61 6.11 -7.18 6.65
C SER A 61 5.50 -7.94 7.83
N ASP A 62 5.09 -7.22 8.87
CA ASP A 62 4.40 -7.72 10.05
C ASP A 62 2.97 -8.20 9.73
N VAL A 63 2.19 -7.38 9.02
CA VAL A 63 0.83 -7.74 8.61
C VAL A 63 0.86 -8.88 7.59
N MET A 64 1.83 -8.88 6.67
CA MET A 64 1.99 -10.00 5.73
C MET A 64 2.33 -11.32 6.44
N LEU A 65 3.15 -11.27 7.50
CA LEU A 65 3.45 -12.45 8.31
C LEU A 65 2.22 -12.91 9.10
N ALA A 66 1.39 -11.99 9.59
CA ALA A 66 0.11 -12.32 10.21
C ALA A 66 -0.85 -12.98 9.20
N MET A 67 -0.93 -12.46 7.96
CA MET A 67 -1.73 -13.06 6.88
C MET A 67 -1.25 -14.47 6.51
N LEU A 68 0.08 -14.68 6.43
CA LEU A 68 0.68 -15.98 6.14
C LEU A 68 0.39 -17.04 7.22
N LYS A 69 0.11 -16.60 8.45
CA LYS A 69 -0.22 -17.49 9.57
C LYS A 69 -1.71 -17.83 9.66
N LEU A 70 -2.58 -17.20 8.86
CA LEU A 70 -3.99 -17.55 8.83
C LEU A 70 -4.19 -18.95 8.23
N ASP A 71 -5.02 -19.77 8.86
CA ASP A 71 -5.24 -21.17 8.47
C ASP A 71 -5.81 -21.28 7.05
N GLU A 72 -6.58 -20.29 6.62
CA GLU A 72 -7.13 -20.18 5.26
C GLU A 72 -6.05 -19.99 4.18
N PHE A 73 -4.90 -19.39 4.54
CA PHE A 73 -3.74 -19.22 3.65
C PHE A 73 -2.69 -20.33 3.80
N GLN A 74 -2.80 -21.17 4.83
CA GLN A 74 -1.96 -22.35 5.07
C GLN A 74 -2.37 -23.58 4.23
N ASN A 75 -3.02 -23.39 3.08
CA ASN A 75 -3.32 -24.50 2.18
C ASN A 75 -2.00 -25.05 1.57
N PRO A 76 -1.77 -26.36 1.55
CA PRO A 76 -0.56 -26.95 0.95
C PRO A 76 -0.31 -26.50 -0.50
N LEU A 77 -1.37 -26.21 -1.26
CA LEU A 77 -1.28 -25.71 -2.64
C LEU A 77 -0.86 -24.23 -2.71
N THR A 78 -1.30 -23.38 -1.77
CA THR A 78 -0.85 -21.98 -1.69
C THR A 78 0.58 -21.90 -1.18
N GLY A 79 0.96 -22.77 -0.25
CA GLY A 79 2.34 -22.94 0.22
C GLY A 79 3.30 -23.38 -0.89
N LEU A 80 2.90 -24.35 -1.74
CA LEU A 80 3.71 -24.79 -2.88
C LEU A 80 3.89 -23.67 -3.91
N ASN A 81 2.82 -22.94 -4.23
CA ASN A 81 2.90 -21.79 -5.13
C ASN A 81 3.81 -20.71 -4.54
N PHE A 82 3.67 -20.38 -3.24
CA PHE A 82 4.53 -19.41 -2.57
C PHE A 82 6.01 -19.83 -2.54
N GLN A 83 6.30 -21.11 -2.33
CA GLN A 83 7.68 -21.63 -2.38
C GLN A 83 8.26 -21.62 -3.80
N GLY A 84 7.42 -21.86 -4.82
CA GLY A 84 7.86 -21.92 -6.23
C GLY A 84 7.99 -20.56 -6.90
N THR A 85 7.10 -19.61 -6.61
CA THR A 85 7.04 -18.31 -7.30
C THR A 85 7.38 -17.12 -6.40
N GLY A 86 7.43 -17.30 -5.08
CA GLY A 86 7.60 -16.21 -4.11
C GLY A 86 6.39 -15.27 -4.03
N THR A 87 5.32 -15.55 -4.77
CA THR A 87 4.10 -14.74 -4.81
C THR A 87 2.98 -15.44 -4.06
N LEU A 88 2.36 -14.73 -3.11
CA LEU A 88 1.21 -15.24 -2.39
C LEU A 88 0.02 -15.36 -3.36
N THR A 89 -0.75 -16.43 -3.24
CA THR A 89 -2.08 -16.48 -3.87
C THR A 89 -2.87 -15.29 -3.33
N THR A 90 -3.34 -14.44 -4.23
CA THR A 90 -3.84 -13.10 -3.89
C THR A 90 -5.10 -13.20 -3.03
N PRO A 91 -5.12 -12.63 -1.81
CA PRO A 91 -6.31 -12.60 -0.98
C PRO A 91 -7.44 -11.91 -1.77
N LEU A 92 -8.57 -12.58 -1.95
CA LEU A 92 -9.79 -12.01 -2.53
C LEU A 92 -9.59 -11.41 -3.94
N GLY A 93 -8.64 -11.93 -4.72
CA GLY A 93 -8.34 -11.42 -6.07
C GLY A 93 -7.52 -10.12 -6.09
N ALA A 94 -7.09 -9.60 -4.94
CA ALA A 94 -6.32 -8.37 -4.83
C ALA A 94 -4.80 -8.62 -4.92
N LYS A 95 -4.10 -7.84 -5.74
CA LYS A 95 -2.65 -7.88 -5.83
C LYS A 95 -2.03 -7.45 -4.50
N LEU A 96 -1.37 -8.39 -3.82
CA LEU A 96 -0.66 -8.13 -2.58
C LEU A 96 0.72 -7.53 -2.87
N LEU A 97 0.98 -6.34 -2.37
CA LEU A 97 2.26 -5.64 -2.50
C LEU A 97 2.85 -5.42 -1.10
N ARG A 98 3.98 -6.10 -0.84
CA ARG A 98 4.76 -5.89 0.38
C ARG A 98 5.62 -4.64 0.22
N THR A 99 5.61 -3.76 1.22
CA THR A 99 6.48 -2.58 1.25
C THR A 99 7.02 -2.32 2.65
N SER A 100 8.27 -1.85 2.72
CA SER A 100 8.90 -1.37 3.97
C SER A 100 8.46 0.04 4.36
N ALA A 101 7.81 0.77 3.45
CA ALA A 101 7.31 2.12 3.70
C ALA A 101 5.95 2.11 4.45
N MET A 102 5.36 0.94 4.68
CA MET A 102 4.13 0.83 5.48
C MET A 102 4.44 0.90 6.98
N PRO A 103 3.69 1.70 7.76
CA PRO A 103 3.74 1.62 9.21
C PRO A 103 3.30 0.25 9.72
N ALA A 104 3.84 -0.16 10.88
CA ALA A 104 3.45 -1.40 11.53
C ALA A 104 1.96 -1.42 11.92
N GLY A 105 1.32 -2.58 11.78
CA GLY A 105 -0.09 -2.80 12.09
C GLY A 105 -1.07 -2.11 11.14
N ILE A 106 -0.60 -1.60 9.99
CA ILE A 106 -1.46 -0.92 9.02
C ILE A 106 -1.45 -1.65 7.69
N LEU A 107 -2.65 -1.83 7.14
CA LEU A 107 -2.92 -2.35 5.81
C LEU A 107 -3.70 -1.31 5.03
N ILE A 108 -3.39 -1.12 3.75
CA ILE A 108 -4.17 -0.25 2.86
C ILE A 108 -4.73 -1.08 1.71
N GLY A 109 -6.05 -1.09 1.57
CA GLY A 109 -6.73 -1.58 0.38
C GLY A 109 -7.02 -0.41 -0.56
N LEU A 110 -6.80 -0.60 -1.85
CA LEU A 110 -7.08 0.41 -2.85
C LEU A 110 -7.49 -0.20 -4.19
N ASP A 111 -8.33 0.55 -4.90
CA ASP A 111 -8.57 0.33 -6.32
C ASP A 111 -7.52 1.12 -7.11
N ARG A 112 -6.54 0.43 -7.71
CA ARG A 112 -5.45 1.05 -8.47
C ARG A 112 -5.91 1.97 -9.58
N ASN A 113 -7.10 1.74 -10.15
CA ASN A 113 -7.58 2.50 -11.29
C ASN A 113 -8.22 3.84 -10.88
N TYR A 114 -8.62 3.97 -9.61
CA TYR A 114 -9.40 5.11 -9.12
C TYR A 114 -8.83 5.77 -7.86
N ALA A 115 -8.00 5.09 -7.08
CA ALA A 115 -7.52 5.60 -5.80
C ALA A 115 -6.46 6.69 -5.93
N LEU A 116 -5.51 6.52 -6.86
CA LEU A 116 -4.36 7.41 -6.98
C LEU A 116 -4.01 7.67 -8.44
N GLU A 117 -3.67 8.92 -8.71
CA GLU A 117 -2.99 9.33 -9.92
C GLU A 117 -1.55 9.73 -9.57
N GLN A 118 -0.60 9.20 -10.33
CA GLN A 118 0.79 9.65 -10.27
C GLN A 118 1.00 10.71 -11.36
N ILE A 119 1.41 11.90 -10.96
CA ILE A 119 1.75 13.01 -11.85
C ILE A 119 3.27 13.08 -11.92
N CYS A 120 3.85 12.78 -13.08
CA CYS A 120 5.28 12.96 -13.31
C CYS A 120 5.52 14.35 -13.93
N GLY A 121 6.10 15.27 -13.16
CA GLY A 121 6.37 16.64 -13.61
C GLY A 121 7.64 16.77 -14.46
N SER A 122 8.64 15.92 -14.20
CA SER A 122 9.82 15.77 -15.06
C SER A 122 10.36 14.35 -14.94
N GLU A 123 10.87 13.82 -16.05
CA GLU A 123 11.63 12.57 -16.05
C GLU A 123 12.95 12.73 -15.28
N ILE A 124 13.69 11.63 -15.15
CA ILE A 124 14.98 11.62 -14.46
C ILE A 124 15.95 12.51 -15.23
N THR A 125 16.32 13.64 -14.63
CA THR A 125 17.29 14.58 -15.18
C THR A 125 18.60 14.45 -14.43
N VAL A 126 19.72 14.37 -15.18
CA VAL A 126 21.06 14.27 -14.61
C VAL A 126 21.86 15.49 -15.02
N GLU A 127 22.17 16.35 -14.07
CA GLU A 127 22.98 17.55 -14.28
C GLU A 127 24.38 17.32 -13.75
N TYR A 128 25.38 17.60 -14.58
CA TYR A 128 26.79 17.52 -14.22
C TYR A 128 27.36 18.91 -14.07
N ASP A 129 27.97 19.19 -12.93
CA ASP A 129 28.69 20.43 -12.65
C ASP A 129 30.13 20.10 -12.23
N LYS A 130 31.08 20.79 -12.86
CA LYS A 130 32.51 20.56 -12.63
C LYS A 130 33.16 21.86 -12.14
N LEU A 131 33.62 21.83 -10.90
CA LEU A 131 34.46 22.88 -10.32
C LEU A 131 35.91 22.59 -10.69
N ILE A 132 36.37 23.19 -11.79
CA ILE A 132 37.70 22.96 -12.39
C ILE A 132 38.83 23.20 -11.38
N ASP A 133 38.76 24.29 -10.59
CA ASP A 133 39.79 24.65 -9.62
C ASP A 133 39.94 23.67 -8.44
N ARG A 134 38.89 22.91 -8.13
CA ARG A 134 38.92 21.92 -7.03
C ARG A 134 38.92 20.48 -7.54
N GLN A 135 38.92 20.27 -8.85
CA GLN A 135 38.74 18.95 -9.48
C GLN A 135 37.53 18.18 -8.91
N LEU A 136 36.49 18.90 -8.49
CA LEU A 136 35.27 18.31 -7.97
C LEU A 136 34.24 18.24 -9.08
N GLU A 137 33.66 17.06 -9.23
CA GLU A 137 32.53 16.81 -10.12
C GLU A 137 31.34 16.44 -9.26
N ARG A 138 30.23 17.14 -9.48
CA ARG A 138 28.94 16.90 -8.82
C ARG A 138 27.94 16.49 -9.88
N ALA A 139 27.33 15.33 -9.70
CA ALA A 139 26.14 14.94 -10.44
C ALA A 139 24.92 15.16 -9.54
N ALA A 140 23.95 15.94 -10.01
CA ALA A 140 22.63 16.04 -9.39
C ALA A 140 21.65 15.21 -10.22
N ILE A 141 20.98 14.26 -9.56
CA ILE A 141 19.91 13.46 -10.17
C ILE A 141 18.60 13.94 -9.58
N THR A 142 17.74 14.50 -10.44
CA THR A 142 16.46 15.07 -10.04
C THR A 142 15.33 14.31 -10.71
N SER A 143 14.30 13.97 -9.94
CA SER A 143 13.03 13.45 -10.45
C SER A 143 11.90 14.09 -9.67
N ILE A 144 10.87 14.57 -10.39
CA ILE A 144 9.73 15.26 -9.80
C ILE A 144 8.48 14.44 -10.11
N SER A 145 7.89 13.88 -9.06
CA SER A 145 6.61 13.19 -9.13
C SER A 145 5.71 13.62 -7.98
N GLY A 146 4.43 13.79 -8.24
CA GLY A 146 3.38 14.00 -7.24
C GLY A 146 2.35 12.87 -7.29
N PHE A 147 1.58 12.74 -6.22
CA PHE A 147 0.43 11.84 -6.15
C PHE A 147 -0.80 12.67 -5.80
N ALA A 148 -1.86 12.47 -6.57
CA ALA A 148 -3.17 13.08 -6.31
C ALA A 148 -4.19 11.97 -6.03
N LYS A 149 -5.11 12.23 -5.12
CA LYS A 149 -6.14 11.26 -4.77
C LYS A 149 -7.45 11.63 -5.45
N LEU A 150 -7.83 10.84 -6.45
CA LEU A 150 -8.99 11.10 -7.30
C LEU A 150 -10.30 10.81 -6.55
N PHE A 151 -10.44 9.61 -6.01
CA PHE A 151 -11.64 9.17 -5.31
C PHE A 151 -11.31 8.76 -3.88
N THR A 152 -11.94 9.44 -2.90
CA THR A 152 -11.76 9.18 -1.47
C THR A 152 -12.12 7.76 -1.08
N GLU A 153 -13.22 7.27 -1.62
CA GLU A 153 -13.84 5.97 -1.31
C GLU A 153 -13.11 4.78 -1.93
N ALA A 154 -12.30 5.01 -2.98
CA ALA A 154 -11.54 3.97 -3.68
C ALA A 154 -10.32 3.46 -2.89
N SER A 155 -10.03 4.04 -1.73
CA SER A 155 -8.96 3.57 -0.82
C SER A 155 -9.40 3.61 0.63
N LYS A 156 -9.06 2.55 1.37
CA LYS A 156 -9.42 2.39 2.78
C LYS A 156 -8.20 1.89 3.55
N VAL A 157 -8.11 2.28 4.81
CA VAL A 157 -7.03 1.90 5.71
C VAL A 157 -7.59 0.98 6.77
N LEU A 158 -6.95 -0.17 6.98
CA LEU A 158 -7.23 -1.09 8.06
C LEU A 158 -6.11 -1.02 9.09
N VAL A 159 -6.46 -0.74 10.35
CA VAL A 159 -5.57 -0.81 11.50
C VAL A 159 -5.83 -2.14 12.20
N VAL A 160 -4.79 -2.97 12.22
CA VAL A 160 -4.77 -4.26 12.89
C VAL A 160 -4.71 -4.06 14.38
#